data_AF-A0A1E3YS20-F1
#
_entry.id   AF-A0A1E3YS20-F1
#
_cell.length_a   1.000
_cell.length_b   1.000
_cell.length_c   1.000
_cell.angle_alpha   90.00
_cell.angle_beta   90.00
_cell.angle_gamma   90.00
#
_symmetry.space_group_name_H-M   'P 1'
#
loop_
_entity.id
_entity.type
_entity.pdbx_description
1 polymer ?
#
loop_
_entity_poly.entity_id
_entity_poly.type
_entity_poly.pdbx_seq_one_letter_code
_entity_poly.pdbx_strand_id
1 'polypeptide(L)'
;MSPWLVLQMVGLPLAWLALLYGLREPLYGFWRSYLLTWAQWLQLPLVPADIASRQDLLGLNWSPGASDLGLSTTTGAALAAVVVVVAWGLSLRLRGRWLPAQYLVRVLCVVQALALLYFWFAPMPFPHELLSHAVDLLDAGYLLMLSIPVLMALGYYPLQISWQAKVVHTLLILMFFGIMVPQQALVHLLILQHLSVVFMPVLYLCFGALFDMMVFVALYAWAASTAPLSATH
;
A
#
# COMPACT_ATOMS: atom_id res chain seq x y z
N MET A 1 2.86 -24.83 27.29
CA MET A 1 1.79 -24.03 26.64
C MET A 1 0.45 -24.64 27.02
N SER A 2 -0.51 -23.84 27.47
CA SER A 2 -1.85 -24.36 27.77
C SER A 2 -2.57 -24.73 26.46
N PRO A 3 -3.37 -25.80 26.43
CA PRO A 3 -4.12 -26.21 25.23
C PRO A 3 -5.04 -25.11 24.71
N TRP A 4 -5.52 -24.25 25.61
CA TRP A 4 -6.31 -23.06 25.29
C TRP A 4 -5.55 -22.03 24.44
N LEU A 5 -4.25 -21.86 24.68
CA LEU A 5 -3.43 -20.89 23.95
C LEU A 5 -3.14 -21.38 22.53
N VAL A 6 -2.89 -22.69 22.37
CA VAL A 6 -2.75 -23.33 21.04
C VAL A 6 -4.05 -23.20 20.23
N LEU A 7 -5.21 -23.40 20.88
CA LEU A 7 -6.51 -23.21 20.23
C LEU A 7 -6.70 -21.76 19.76
N GLN A 8 -6.27 -20.76 20.54
CA GLN A 8 -6.32 -19.36 20.10
C GLN A 8 -5.36 -19.08 18.94
N MET A 9 -4.15 -19.63 18.98
CA MET A 9 -3.14 -19.43 17.94
C MET A 9 -3.56 -19.97 16.57
N VAL A 10 -4.40 -21.01 16.53
CA VAL A 10 -4.87 -21.61 15.28
C VAL A 10 -6.30 -21.19 14.94
N GLY A 11 -7.19 -21.15 15.94
CA GLY A 11 -8.60 -20.82 15.75
C GLY A 11 -8.85 -19.36 15.37
N LEU A 12 -8.16 -18.41 16.02
CA LEU A 12 -8.31 -16.99 15.70
C LEU A 12 -7.88 -16.63 14.27
N PRO A 13 -6.68 -17.01 13.78
CA PRO A 13 -6.31 -16.66 12.41
C PRO A 13 -7.21 -17.32 11.38
N LEU A 14 -7.64 -18.58 11.58
CA LEU A 14 -8.59 -19.24 10.69
C LEU A 14 -9.94 -18.53 10.65
N ALA A 15 -10.46 -18.10 11.81
CA ALA A 15 -11.69 -17.33 11.88
C ALA A 15 -11.58 -15.99 11.13
N TRP A 16 -10.47 -15.28 11.30
CA TRP A 16 -10.20 -14.03 10.57
C TRP A 16 -10.04 -14.25 9.07
N LEU A 17 -9.33 -15.31 8.65
CA LEU A 17 -9.17 -15.65 7.23
C LEU A 17 -10.52 -15.97 6.59
N ALA A 18 -11.36 -16.78 7.24
CA ALA A 18 -12.70 -17.07 6.76
C ALA A 18 -13.56 -15.81 6.66
N LEU A 19 -13.47 -14.92 7.67
CA LEU A 19 -14.18 -13.64 7.65
C LEU A 19 -13.71 -12.73 6.52
N LEU A 20 -12.40 -12.57 6.33
CA LEU A 20 -11.82 -11.73 5.28
C LEU A 20 -12.08 -12.28 3.87
N TYR A 21 -12.11 -13.61 3.73
CA TYR A 21 -12.49 -14.25 2.47
C TYR A 21 -13.97 -14.01 2.16
N GLY A 22 -14.85 -14.13 3.16
CA GLY A 22 -16.28 -13.81 3.00
C GLY A 22 -16.55 -12.32 2.77
N LEU A 23 -15.72 -11.44 3.32
CA LEU A 23 -15.79 -9.98 3.13
C LEU A 23 -15.07 -9.49 1.88
N ARG A 24 -14.53 -10.37 1.03
CA ARG A 24 -13.81 -9.97 -0.19
C ARG A 24 -14.66 -9.06 -1.09
N GLU A 25 -15.80 -9.56 -1.57
CA GLU A 25 -16.71 -8.79 -2.43
C GLU A 25 -17.15 -7.44 -1.84
N PRO A 26 -17.65 -7.36 -0.58
CA PRO A 26 -18.04 -6.07 -0.02
C PRO A 26 -16.84 -5.13 0.21
N LEU A 27 -15.65 -5.65 0.51
CA LEU A 27 -14.44 -4.84 0.67
C LEU A 27 -14.03 -4.21 -0.67
N TYR A 28 -13.96 -5.00 -1.74
CA TYR A 28 -13.67 -4.49 -3.08
C TYR A 28 -14.77 -3.54 -3.58
N GLY A 29 -16.04 -3.81 -3.25
CA GLY A 29 -17.15 -2.89 -3.49
C GLY A 29 -17.00 -1.55 -2.78
N PHE A 30 -16.55 -1.57 -1.51
CA PHE A 30 -16.21 -0.36 -0.75
C PHE A 30 -15.01 0.38 -1.35
N TRP A 31 -13.94 -0.31 -1.72
CA TRP A 31 -12.77 0.32 -2.35
C TRP A 31 -13.11 0.97 -3.69
N ARG A 32 -13.93 0.29 -4.50
CA ARG A 32 -14.45 0.82 -5.76
C ARG A 32 -15.26 2.09 -5.52
N SER A 33 -16.21 2.08 -4.59
CA SER A 33 -17.04 3.27 -4.31
C SER A 33 -16.20 4.42 -3.78
N TYR A 34 -15.26 4.14 -2.87
CA TYR A 34 -14.31 5.12 -2.35
C TYR A 34 -13.51 5.77 -3.49
N LEU A 35 -12.89 4.98 -4.36
CA LEU A 35 -12.11 5.49 -5.48
C LEU A 35 -12.96 6.32 -6.44
N LEU A 36 -14.18 5.88 -6.77
CA LEU A 36 -15.07 6.62 -7.67
C LEU A 36 -15.54 7.95 -7.05
N THR A 37 -15.86 7.97 -5.76
CA THR A 37 -16.25 9.22 -5.06
C THR A 37 -15.10 10.22 -5.07
N TRP A 38 -13.89 9.79 -4.70
CA TRP A 38 -12.73 10.67 -4.74
C TRP A 38 -12.33 11.05 -6.16
N ALA A 39 -12.47 10.15 -7.12
CA ALA A 39 -12.18 10.45 -8.52
C ALA A 39 -13.08 11.56 -9.07
N GLN A 40 -14.37 11.57 -8.71
CA GLN A 40 -15.28 12.65 -9.06
C GLN A 40 -14.83 14.00 -8.47
N TRP A 41 -14.38 13.99 -7.21
CA TRP A 41 -13.95 15.22 -6.52
C TRP A 41 -12.63 15.76 -7.05
N LEU A 42 -11.72 14.86 -7.40
CA LEU A 42 -10.37 15.17 -7.89
C LEU A 42 -10.30 15.27 -9.41
N GLN A 43 -11.42 15.11 -10.11
CA GLN A 43 -11.51 15.10 -11.58
C GLN A 43 -10.58 14.06 -12.24
N LEU A 44 -10.38 12.94 -11.56
CA LEU A 44 -9.71 11.76 -12.12
C LEU A 44 -10.64 11.11 -13.15
N PRO A 45 -10.16 10.79 -14.36
CA PRO A 45 -10.99 10.18 -15.40
C PRO A 45 -11.15 8.66 -15.19
N LEU A 46 -11.58 8.26 -13.99
CA LEU A 46 -12.01 6.89 -13.67
C LEU A 46 -13.51 6.74 -13.89
N VAL A 47 -13.89 5.66 -14.57
CA VAL A 47 -15.28 5.32 -14.89
C VAL A 47 -15.56 3.87 -14.47
N PRO A 48 -16.78 3.53 -14.03
CA PRO A 48 -17.23 2.16 -13.90
C PRO A 48 -16.97 1.35 -15.18
N ALA A 49 -16.34 0.17 -15.06
CA ALA A 49 -16.22 -0.75 -16.19
C ALA A 49 -17.60 -1.30 -16.58
N ASP A 50 -17.81 -1.48 -17.89
CA ASP A 50 -19.03 -2.11 -18.41
C ASP A 50 -19.15 -3.55 -17.92
N ILE A 51 -20.39 -4.02 -17.74
CA ILE A 51 -20.70 -5.35 -17.21
C ILE A 51 -20.01 -6.47 -18.01
N ALA A 52 -19.81 -6.27 -19.32
CA ALA A 52 -19.12 -7.20 -20.21
C ALA A 52 -17.59 -7.25 -20.03
N SER A 53 -16.98 -6.22 -19.41
CA SER A 53 -15.54 -6.07 -19.19
C SER A 53 -15.11 -6.33 -17.74
N ARG A 54 -16.01 -6.93 -16.93
CA ARG A 54 -15.82 -7.21 -15.50
C ARG A 54 -14.88 -8.41 -15.25
N GLN A 55 -13.72 -8.42 -15.91
CA GLN A 55 -12.68 -9.44 -15.69
C GLN A 55 -11.97 -9.24 -14.35
N ASP A 56 -11.93 -8.00 -13.84
CA ASP A 56 -11.44 -7.67 -12.50
C ASP A 56 -12.56 -7.41 -11.49
N LEU A 57 -12.36 -7.86 -10.25
CA LEU A 57 -13.28 -7.68 -9.11
C LEU A 57 -13.60 -6.21 -8.81
N LEU A 58 -12.68 -5.29 -9.14
CA LEU A 58 -12.89 -3.85 -8.99
C LEU A 58 -13.84 -3.29 -10.04
N GLY A 59 -13.83 -3.82 -11.27
CA GLY A 59 -14.64 -3.35 -12.39
C GLY A 59 -14.54 -1.84 -12.61
N LEU A 60 -13.31 -1.34 -12.73
CA LEU A 60 -12.98 0.04 -13.06
C LEU A 60 -12.35 0.09 -14.45
N ASN A 61 -12.58 1.17 -15.21
CA ASN A 61 -11.91 1.47 -16.47
C ASN A 61 -11.47 2.94 -16.49
N TRP A 62 -10.44 3.26 -17.26
CA TRP A 62 -10.13 4.66 -17.60
C TRP A 62 -11.12 5.18 -18.64
N SER A 63 -11.51 6.45 -18.51
CA SER A 63 -12.29 7.13 -19.53
C SER A 63 -11.52 7.14 -20.86
N PRO A 64 -12.15 6.77 -21.99
CA PRO A 64 -11.53 6.86 -23.30
C PRO A 64 -11.03 8.29 -23.57
N GLY A 65 -9.77 8.44 -23.98
CA GLY A 65 -9.15 9.73 -24.30
C GLY A 65 -8.39 10.41 -23.15
N ALA A 66 -8.36 9.81 -21.95
CA ALA A 66 -7.55 10.30 -20.82
C ALA A 66 -6.08 9.86 -20.84
N SER A 67 -5.70 8.98 -21.77
CA SER A 67 -4.35 8.41 -21.91
C SER A 67 -3.27 9.47 -22.22
N ASP A 68 -3.67 10.66 -22.66
CA ASP A 68 -2.75 11.73 -23.08
C ASP A 68 -2.43 12.73 -21.96
N LEU A 69 -3.01 12.57 -20.76
CA LEU A 69 -2.85 13.52 -19.64
C LEU A 69 -1.63 13.27 -18.76
N GLY A 70 -0.85 12.22 -19.03
CA GLY A 70 0.47 12.09 -18.44
C GLY A 70 1.39 13.14 -19.06
N LEU A 71 1.84 14.12 -18.27
CA LEU A 71 2.91 15.05 -18.65
C LEU A 71 3.96 14.30 -19.48
N SER A 72 4.36 14.88 -20.62
CA SER A 72 5.29 14.27 -21.56
C SER A 72 6.44 13.62 -20.80
N THR A 73 6.82 12.40 -21.16
CA THR A 73 7.91 11.65 -20.50
C THR A 73 9.15 12.52 -20.30
N THR A 74 9.39 13.48 -21.20
CA THR A 74 10.45 14.49 -21.14
C THR A 74 10.28 15.55 -20.04
N THR A 75 9.09 16.16 -19.87
CA THR A 75 8.84 17.16 -18.82
C THR A 75 8.72 16.51 -17.44
N GLY A 76 8.06 15.36 -17.37
CA GLY A 76 7.98 14.55 -16.16
C GLY A 76 9.34 14.04 -15.68
N ALA A 77 10.21 13.59 -16.59
CA ALA A 77 11.58 13.17 -16.26
C ALA A 77 12.44 14.35 -15.75
N ALA A 78 12.31 15.54 -16.36
CA ALA A 78 13.02 16.73 -15.90
C ALA A 78 12.59 17.13 -14.47
N LEU A 79 11.28 17.13 -14.19
CA LEU A 79 10.75 17.38 -12.86
C LEU A 79 11.27 16.35 -11.85
N ALA A 80 11.21 15.06 -12.19
CA ALA A 80 11.71 13.99 -11.35
C ALA A 80 13.21 14.12 -11.06
N ALA A 81 14.02 14.52 -12.05
CA ALA A 81 15.45 14.77 -11.85
C ALA A 81 15.69 15.93 -10.86
N VAL A 82 14.93 17.03 -10.98
CA VAL A 82 15.00 18.15 -10.02
C VAL A 82 14.61 17.69 -8.62
N VAL A 83 13.51 16.93 -8.49
CA VAL A 83 13.06 16.38 -7.19
C VAL A 83 14.15 15.51 -6.56
N VAL A 84 14.81 14.64 -7.33
CA VAL A 84 15.92 13.79 -6.85
C VAL A 84 17.08 14.64 -6.34
N VAL A 85 17.53 15.63 -7.11
CA VAL A 85 18.65 16.50 -6.72
C VAL A 85 18.33 17.28 -5.43
N VAL A 86 17.11 17.85 -5.34
CA VAL A 86 16.66 18.58 -4.16
C VAL A 86 16.54 17.67 -2.94
N ALA A 87 15.93 16.50 -3.09
CA ALA A 87 15.76 15.53 -2.01
C ALA A 87 17.11 14.99 -1.51
N TRP A 88 18.05 14.72 -2.43
CA TRP A 88 19.41 14.33 -2.10
C TRP A 88 20.15 15.44 -1.33
N GLY A 89 20.05 16.69 -1.81
CA GLY A 89 20.62 17.85 -1.12
C GLY A 89 20.05 18.05 0.28
N LEU A 90 18.74 17.87 0.45
CA LEU A 90 18.08 17.94 1.75
C LEU A 90 18.51 16.81 2.67
N SER A 91 18.69 15.60 2.14
CA SER A 91 19.19 14.43 2.88
C SER A 91 20.56 14.70 3.51
N LEU A 92 21.44 15.49 2.88
CA LEU A 92 22.74 15.87 3.47
C LEU A 92 22.62 16.75 4.74
N ARG A 93 21.48 17.44 4.90
CA ARG A 93 21.19 18.26 6.09
C ARG A 93 20.61 17.45 7.25
N LEU A 94 20.05 16.29 6.98
CA LEU A 94 19.57 15.38 8.03
C LEU A 94 20.77 14.75 8.74
N ARG A 95 20.92 15.01 10.04
CA ARG A 95 22.01 14.48 10.87
C ARG A 95 21.49 14.04 12.25
N GLY A 96 22.23 13.16 12.92
CA GLY A 96 21.93 12.69 14.28
C GLY A 96 20.67 11.83 14.35
N ARG A 97 19.65 12.27 15.09
CA ARG A 97 18.40 11.50 15.31
C ARG A 97 17.60 11.19 14.03
N TRP A 98 17.89 11.87 12.93
CA TRP A 98 17.21 11.69 11.64
C TRP A 98 17.97 10.79 10.65
N LEU A 99 19.01 10.08 11.11
CA LEU A 99 19.79 9.16 10.28
C LEU A 99 18.92 8.12 9.54
N PRO A 100 17.90 7.46 10.16
CA PRO A 100 17.06 6.51 9.43
C PRO A 100 16.32 7.16 8.25
N ALA A 101 15.76 8.34 8.47
CA ALA A 101 15.08 9.11 7.41
C ALA A 101 16.07 9.54 6.32
N GLN A 102 17.30 9.89 6.68
CA GLN A 102 18.36 10.23 5.73
C GLN A 102 18.61 9.09 4.73
N TYR A 103 18.77 7.87 5.23
CA TYR A 103 19.00 6.69 4.38
C TYR A 103 17.77 6.35 3.55
N LEU A 104 16.56 6.45 4.11
CA LEU A 104 15.32 6.22 3.37
C LEU A 104 15.22 7.17 2.18
N VAL A 105 15.42 8.48 2.38
CA VAL A 105 15.41 9.47 1.29
C VAL A 105 16.47 9.16 0.24
N ARG A 106 17.67 8.71 0.64
CA ARG A 106 18.72 8.34 -0.32
C ARG A 106 18.35 7.13 -1.15
N VAL A 107 17.76 6.10 -0.54
CA VAL A 107 17.27 4.92 -1.27
C VAL A 107 16.20 5.35 -2.28
N LEU A 108 15.23 6.17 -1.89
CA LEU A 108 14.22 6.72 -2.81
C LEU A 108 14.88 7.46 -3.99
N CYS A 109 15.87 8.30 -3.71
CA CYS A 109 16.60 9.04 -4.73
C CYS A 109 17.36 8.11 -5.70
N VAL A 110 18.00 7.07 -5.18
CA VAL A 110 18.74 6.09 -6.01
C VAL A 110 17.78 5.30 -6.90
N VAL A 111 16.66 4.82 -6.36
CA VAL A 111 15.63 4.11 -7.14
C VAL A 111 15.06 5.01 -8.22
N GLN A 112 14.75 6.27 -7.90
CA GLN A 112 14.25 7.24 -8.88
C GLN A 112 15.30 7.58 -9.95
N ALA A 113 16.57 7.74 -9.57
CA ALA A 113 17.67 8.01 -10.50
C ALA A 113 17.89 6.83 -11.47
N LEU A 114 17.79 5.60 -10.98
CA LEU A 114 17.86 4.39 -11.81
C LEU A 114 16.67 4.31 -12.77
N ALA A 115 15.46 4.66 -12.31
CA ALA A 115 14.29 4.75 -13.18
C ALA A 115 14.51 5.78 -14.30
N LEU A 116 14.96 6.99 -13.96
CA LEU A 116 15.29 8.03 -14.94
C LEU A 116 16.33 7.57 -15.95
N LEU A 117 17.39 6.90 -15.49
CA LEU A 117 18.44 6.36 -16.35
C LEU A 117 17.90 5.28 -17.29
N TYR A 118 17.04 4.38 -16.80
CA TYR A 118 16.38 3.37 -17.62
C TYR A 118 15.54 4.01 -18.74
N PHE A 119 14.67 4.95 -18.40
CA PHE A 119 13.82 5.65 -19.38
C PHE A 119 14.63 6.50 -20.37
N TRP A 120 15.80 6.98 -19.97
CA TRP A 120 16.72 7.69 -20.85
C TRP A 120 17.31 6.77 -21.94
N PHE A 121 17.70 5.55 -21.57
CA PHE A 121 18.30 4.58 -22.51
C PHE A 121 17.25 3.80 -23.33
N ALA A 122 16.08 3.55 -22.76
CA ALA A 122 15.00 2.80 -23.39
C ALA A 122 13.67 3.56 -23.23
N PRO A 123 13.37 4.53 -24.11
CA PRO A 123 12.11 5.26 -24.11
C PRO A 123 11.00 4.39 -24.73
N MET A 124 10.75 3.23 -24.13
CA MET A 124 9.63 2.38 -24.49
C MET A 124 8.38 2.91 -23.77
N PRO A 125 7.21 3.00 -24.44
CA PRO A 125 5.97 3.28 -23.73
C PRO A 125 5.77 2.26 -22.63
N PHE A 126 5.35 2.71 -21.45
CA PHE A 126 5.22 1.83 -20.30
C PHE A 126 4.18 0.75 -20.60
N PRO A 127 4.52 -0.55 -20.49
CA PRO A 127 3.60 -1.63 -20.87
C PRO A 127 2.47 -1.85 -19.86
N HIS A 128 2.54 -1.20 -18.68
CA HIS A 128 1.52 -1.29 -17.64
C HIS A 128 0.61 -0.07 -17.73
N GLU A 129 -0.68 -0.33 -17.89
CA GLU A 129 -1.72 0.67 -17.79
C GLU A 129 -1.75 1.25 -16.37
N LEU A 130 -1.99 2.56 -16.24
CA LEU A 130 -2.10 3.22 -14.93
C LEU A 130 -3.12 2.56 -14.00
N LEU A 131 -4.15 1.95 -14.58
CA LEU A 131 -5.16 1.21 -13.82
C LEU A 131 -4.66 -0.12 -13.31
N SER A 132 -3.91 -0.86 -14.12
CA SER A 132 -3.43 -2.19 -13.72
C SER A 132 -2.53 -2.04 -12.50
N HIS A 133 -1.71 -0.97 -12.45
CA HIS A 133 -0.93 -0.62 -11.26
C HIS A 133 -1.80 -0.43 -10.00
N ALA A 134 -2.93 0.28 -10.11
CA ALA A 134 -3.81 0.50 -8.98
C ALA A 134 -4.55 -0.78 -8.56
N VAL A 135 -4.94 -1.62 -9.52
CA VAL A 135 -5.54 -2.94 -9.25
C VAL A 135 -4.54 -3.84 -8.53
N ASP A 136 -3.31 -3.96 -9.05
CA ASP A 136 -2.23 -4.75 -8.45
C ASP A 136 -1.94 -4.30 -7.01
N LEU A 137 -2.00 -2.99 -6.74
CA LEU A 137 -1.78 -2.44 -5.41
C LEU A 137 -2.91 -2.80 -4.44
N LEU A 138 -4.16 -2.74 -4.89
CA LEU A 138 -5.32 -3.13 -4.08
C LEU A 138 -5.31 -4.64 -3.79
N ASP A 139 -4.93 -5.45 -4.77
CA ASP A 139 -4.77 -6.90 -4.63
C ASP A 139 -3.63 -7.25 -3.67
N ALA A 140 -2.48 -6.56 -3.79
CA ALA A 140 -1.38 -6.70 -2.83
C ALA A 140 -1.81 -6.30 -1.41
N GLY A 141 -2.57 -5.22 -1.27
CA GLY A 141 -3.14 -4.78 0.00
C GLY A 141 -4.10 -5.81 0.59
N TYR A 142 -4.96 -6.42 -0.23
CA TYR A 142 -5.85 -7.50 0.18
C TYR A 142 -5.07 -8.76 0.63
N LEU A 143 -4.05 -9.16 -0.14
CA LEU A 143 -3.16 -10.27 0.22
C LEU A 143 -2.41 -10.01 1.54
N LEU A 144 -1.99 -8.77 1.77
CA LEU A 144 -1.44 -8.38 3.07
C LEU A 144 -2.49 -8.50 4.18
N MET A 145 -3.72 -8.01 3.96
CA MET A 145 -4.80 -8.16 4.94
C MET A 145 -5.08 -9.63 5.30
N LEU A 146 -5.02 -10.54 4.32
CA LEU A 146 -5.09 -11.99 4.59
C LEU A 146 -3.87 -12.52 5.36
N SER A 147 -2.69 -11.93 5.15
CA SER A 147 -1.47 -12.31 5.85
C SER A 147 -1.41 -11.80 7.29
N ILE A 148 -2.06 -10.67 7.60
CA ILE A 148 -2.04 -10.03 8.94
C ILE A 148 -2.46 -11.00 10.06
N PRO A 149 -3.59 -11.73 9.99
CA PRO A 149 -3.95 -12.69 11.03
C PRO A 149 -2.90 -13.77 11.27
N VAL A 150 -2.23 -14.22 10.20
CA VAL A 150 -1.16 -15.22 10.28
C VAL A 150 0.08 -14.64 10.95
N LEU A 151 0.49 -13.43 10.57
CA LEU A 151 1.60 -12.72 11.19
C LEU A 151 1.33 -12.43 12.68
N MET A 152 0.09 -12.03 13.01
CA MET A 152 -0.36 -11.86 14.39
C MET A 152 -0.36 -13.18 15.17
N ALA A 153 -0.69 -14.31 14.52
CA ALA A 153 -0.62 -15.62 15.15
C ALA A 153 0.81 -16.07 15.47
N LEU A 154 1.79 -15.70 14.64
CA LEU A 154 3.20 -16.01 14.86
C LEU A 154 3.83 -15.11 15.93
N GLY A 155 3.47 -13.82 15.97
CA GLY A 155 4.14 -12.84 16.83
C GLY A 155 3.36 -12.40 18.07
N TYR A 156 2.03 -12.25 17.99
CA TYR A 156 1.22 -11.59 19.04
C TYR A 156 0.35 -12.58 19.84
N TYR A 157 -0.29 -13.53 19.18
CA TYR A 157 -1.14 -14.53 19.85
C TYR A 157 -0.42 -15.48 20.82
N PRO A 158 0.89 -15.76 20.70
CA PRO A 158 1.64 -16.51 21.71
C PRO A 158 1.70 -15.79 23.07
N LEU A 159 1.57 -14.46 23.10
CA LEU A 159 1.65 -13.66 24.33
C LEU A 159 0.46 -13.96 25.26
N GLN A 160 0.71 -13.94 26.57
CA GLN A 160 -0.30 -14.16 27.62
C GLN A 160 -1.19 -12.92 27.83
N ILE A 161 -1.84 -12.48 26.77
CA ILE A 161 -2.76 -11.34 26.73
C ILE A 161 -4.20 -11.85 26.67
N SER A 162 -5.16 -11.08 27.17
CA SER A 162 -6.58 -11.41 27.06
C SER A 162 -7.00 -11.63 25.60
N TRP A 163 -7.89 -12.60 25.37
CA TRP A 163 -8.37 -12.93 24.02
C TRP A 163 -9.09 -11.74 23.36
N GLN A 164 -9.77 -10.90 24.15
CA GLN A 164 -10.45 -9.70 23.68
C GLN A 164 -9.45 -8.71 23.09
N ALA A 165 -8.33 -8.47 23.78
CA ALA A 165 -7.27 -7.63 23.25
C ALA A 165 -6.70 -8.22 21.95
N LYS A 166 -6.48 -9.54 21.85
CA LYS A 166 -6.04 -10.17 20.59
C LYS A 166 -6.97 -9.87 19.41
N VAL A 167 -8.27 -9.99 19.64
CA VAL A 167 -9.30 -9.68 18.63
C VAL A 167 -9.33 -8.19 18.29
N VAL A 168 -9.35 -7.31 19.29
CA VAL A 168 -9.44 -5.85 19.09
C VAL A 168 -8.22 -5.30 18.33
N HIS A 169 -7.00 -5.69 18.71
CA HIS A 169 -5.80 -5.20 18.02
C HIS A 169 -5.77 -5.68 16.56
N THR A 170 -6.11 -6.94 16.31
CA THR A 170 -6.16 -7.48 14.94
C THR A 170 -7.23 -6.76 14.11
N LEU A 171 -8.41 -6.53 14.69
CA LEU A 171 -9.49 -5.78 14.04
C LEU A 171 -9.07 -4.35 13.71
N LEU A 172 -8.43 -3.64 14.64
CA LEU A 172 -7.95 -2.26 14.42
C LEU A 172 -6.92 -2.18 13.29
N ILE A 173 -5.97 -3.13 13.25
CA ILE A 173 -4.99 -3.21 12.17
C ILE A 173 -5.67 -3.47 10.83
N LEU A 174 -6.61 -4.44 10.77
CA LEU A 174 -7.35 -4.74 9.55
C LEU A 174 -8.21 -3.57 9.07
N MET A 175 -8.89 -2.86 9.98
CA MET A 175 -9.67 -1.67 9.65
C MET A 175 -8.77 -0.54 9.13
N PHE A 176 -7.60 -0.35 9.73
CA PHE A 176 -6.63 0.62 9.26
C PHE A 176 -6.20 0.33 7.82
N PHE A 177 -5.80 -0.91 7.50
CA PHE A 177 -5.43 -1.29 6.13
C PHE A 177 -6.61 -1.20 5.16
N GLY A 178 -7.83 -1.57 5.59
CA GLY A 178 -9.03 -1.45 4.77
C GLY A 178 -9.32 -0.02 4.29
N ILE A 179 -8.89 1.00 5.05
CA ILE A 179 -9.01 2.42 4.68
C ILE A 179 -7.74 2.92 3.98
N MET A 180 -6.56 2.54 4.46
CA MET A 180 -5.28 3.01 3.94
C MET A 180 -5.04 2.54 2.50
N VAL A 181 -5.32 1.28 2.18
CA VAL A 181 -5.07 0.68 0.87
C VAL A 181 -5.74 1.44 -0.29
N PRO A 182 -7.06 1.72 -0.27
CA PRO A 182 -7.69 2.51 -1.35
C PRO A 182 -7.19 3.96 -1.37
N GLN A 183 -6.82 4.53 -0.22
CA GLN A 183 -6.22 5.87 -0.16
C GLN A 183 -4.82 5.89 -0.80
N GLN A 184 -4.01 4.86 -0.59
CA GLN A 184 -2.69 4.71 -1.20
C GLN A 184 -2.81 4.57 -2.73
N ALA A 185 -3.76 3.77 -3.20
CA ALA A 185 -4.05 3.64 -4.63
C ALA A 185 -4.47 4.98 -5.25
N LEU A 186 -5.33 5.75 -4.56
CA LEU A 186 -5.74 7.08 -5.01
C LEU A 186 -4.55 8.04 -5.12
N VAL A 187 -3.68 8.08 -4.11
CA VAL A 187 -2.47 8.93 -4.12
C VAL A 187 -1.53 8.53 -5.26
N HIS A 188 -1.34 7.23 -5.49
CA HIS A 188 -0.54 6.76 -6.62
C HIS A 188 -1.12 7.22 -7.95
N LEU A 189 -2.44 7.08 -8.15
CA LEU A 189 -3.13 7.54 -9.36
C LEU A 189 -2.97 9.05 -9.56
N LEU A 190 -3.10 9.86 -8.50
CA LEU A 190 -2.91 11.31 -8.56
C LEU A 190 -1.48 11.69 -8.92
N ILE A 191 -0.48 11.06 -8.30
CA ILE A 191 0.93 11.35 -8.60
C ILE A 191 1.23 10.99 -10.05
N LEU A 192 0.75 9.85 -10.52
CA LEU A 192 1.01 9.40 -11.88
C LEU A 192 0.27 10.25 -12.91
N GLN A 193 -0.94 10.72 -12.62
CA GLN A 193 -1.70 11.64 -13.48
C GLN A 193 -1.04 13.02 -13.53
N HIS A 194 -0.64 13.59 -12.40
CA HIS A 194 -0.20 14.99 -12.33
C HIS A 194 1.30 15.21 -12.48
N LEU A 195 2.15 14.21 -12.20
CA LEU A 195 3.60 14.35 -12.31
C LEU A 195 4.15 13.60 -13.51
N SER A 196 4.17 12.26 -13.46
CA SER A 196 4.68 11.43 -14.56
C SER A 196 4.57 9.94 -14.22
N VAL A 197 4.48 9.13 -15.27
CA VAL A 197 4.67 7.66 -15.18
C VAL A 197 6.07 7.27 -14.70
N VAL A 198 7.07 8.15 -14.83
CA VAL A 198 8.46 7.91 -14.39
C VAL A 198 8.57 7.68 -12.86
N PHE A 199 7.57 8.06 -12.07
CA PHE A 199 7.52 7.78 -10.64
C PHE A 199 7.01 6.38 -10.28
N MET A 200 6.41 5.65 -11.24
CA MET A 200 5.79 4.34 -11.00
C MET A 200 6.71 3.32 -10.32
N PRO A 201 8.01 3.18 -10.68
CA PRO A 201 8.90 2.24 -10.00
C PRO A 201 9.12 2.57 -8.51
N VAL A 202 9.25 3.86 -8.17
CA VAL A 202 9.40 4.28 -6.77
C VAL A 202 8.09 4.10 -6.00
N LEU A 203 6.96 4.43 -6.62
CA LEU A 203 5.65 4.20 -6.01
C LEU A 203 5.40 2.71 -5.77
N TYR A 204 5.72 1.85 -6.73
CA TYR A 204 5.53 0.41 -6.60
C TYR A 204 6.48 -0.21 -5.58
N LEU A 205 7.77 0.10 -5.66
CA LEU A 205 8.77 -0.52 -4.80
C LEU A 205 8.74 0.06 -3.39
N CYS A 206 8.78 1.39 -3.26
CA CYS A 206 8.98 2.04 -1.97
C CYS A 206 7.66 2.41 -1.27
N PHE A 207 6.61 2.74 -2.02
CA PHE A 207 5.30 3.12 -1.50
C PHE A 207 4.20 2.07 -1.79
N GLY A 208 4.59 0.87 -2.22
CA GLY A 208 3.71 -0.28 -2.35
C GLY A 208 3.88 -1.22 -1.16
N ALA A 209 4.04 -2.52 -1.45
CA ALA A 209 4.09 -3.55 -0.42
C ALA A 209 5.18 -3.33 0.65
N LEU A 210 6.34 -2.72 0.32
CA LEU A 210 7.37 -2.42 1.32
C LEU A 210 6.87 -1.40 2.37
N PHE A 211 6.17 -0.36 1.93
CA PHE A 211 5.59 0.63 2.83
C PHE A 211 4.50 -0.01 3.68
N ASP A 212 3.63 -0.82 3.08
CA ASP A 212 2.58 -1.53 3.80
C ASP A 212 3.15 -2.43 4.90
N MET A 213 4.26 -3.13 4.62
CA MET A 213 4.97 -3.93 5.61
C MET A 213 5.57 -3.08 6.74
N MET A 214 6.17 -1.93 6.43
CA MET A 214 6.68 -1.01 7.47
C MET A 214 5.56 -0.50 8.37
N VAL A 215 4.42 -0.14 7.79
CA VAL A 215 3.23 0.29 8.52
C VAL A 215 2.69 -0.84 9.39
N PHE A 216 2.62 -2.06 8.87
CA PHE A 216 2.24 -3.24 9.64
C PHE A 216 3.17 -3.45 10.83
N VAL A 217 4.49 -3.39 10.63
CA VAL A 217 5.47 -3.53 11.72
C VAL A 217 5.28 -2.44 12.78
N ALA A 218 5.00 -1.20 12.38
CA ALA A 218 4.74 -0.12 13.32
C ALA A 218 3.45 -0.35 14.14
N LEU A 219 2.36 -0.75 13.48
CA LEU A 219 1.10 -1.08 14.15
C LEU A 219 1.20 -2.32 15.04
N TYR A 220 1.96 -3.33 14.61
CA TYR A 220 2.29 -4.50 15.41
C TYR A 220 3.09 -4.09 16.65
N ALA A 221 4.12 -3.26 16.50
CA ALA A 221 4.94 -2.79 17.63
C ALA A 221 4.09 -1.95 18.61
N TRP A 222 3.16 -1.14 18.11
CA TRP A 222 2.18 -0.44 18.93
C TRP A 222 1.29 -1.43 19.70
N ALA A 223 0.72 -2.43 19.05
CA ALA A 223 -0.08 -3.46 19.71
C ALA A 223 0.73 -4.27 20.74
N ALA A 224 1.99 -4.59 20.44
CA ALA A 224 2.87 -5.27 21.38
C ALA A 224 3.23 -4.38 22.58
N SER A 225 3.33 -3.05 22.40
CA SER A 225 3.65 -2.12 23.48
C SER A 225 2.55 -1.97 24.53
N THR A 226 1.30 -2.34 24.21
CA THR A 226 0.18 -2.35 25.16
C THR A 226 0.13 -3.65 25.99
N ALA A 227 0.98 -4.63 25.68
CA ALA A 227 1.05 -5.87 26.43
C ALA A 227 1.58 -5.63 27.85
N PRO A 228 0.92 -6.18 28.90
CA PRO A 228 1.40 -6.05 30.27
C PRO A 228 2.74 -6.78 30.44
N LEU A 229 3.60 -6.27 31.33
CA LEU A 229 4.94 -6.85 31.59
C LEU A 229 4.90 -8.31 32.06
N SER A 230 3.76 -8.78 32.58
CA SER A 230 3.53 -10.18 32.94
C SER A 230 3.26 -11.10 31.75
N ALA A 231 3.13 -10.58 30.52
CA ALA A 231 2.75 -11.34 29.34
C ALA A 231 3.88 -12.22 28.75
N THR A 232 5.14 -11.98 29.16
CA THR A 232 6.33 -12.72 28.73
C THR A 232 6.78 -13.81 29.72
N HIS A 233 6.15 -13.88 30.90
CA HIS A 233 6.46 -14.84 31.97
C HIS A 233 5.50 -16.03 31.99
#